data_AF-A0AAV2ZF60-F1
#
_entry.id   AF-A0AAV2ZF60-F1
#
_cell.length_a   1.000
_cell.length_b   1.000
_cell.length_c   1.000
_cell.angle_alpha   90.00
_cell.angle_beta   90.00
_cell.angle_gamma   90.00
#
_symmetry.space_group_name_H-M   'P 1'
#
loop_
_entity.id
_entity.type
_entity.pdbx_description
1 polymer ?
#
loop_
_entity_poly.entity_id
_entity_poly.type
_entity_poly.pdbx_seq_one_letter_code
_entity_poly.pdbx_strand_id
1 'polypeptide(L)'
;MEPSANCKTLSPHDIYIQAERFRVDLTKEPYLIPLLKEAALTPLPPNWTELIHESDESGAGEQREDAEEFTQRQEHPKKRYRNDLTNEVQDMHPADKYFARQIKELRREARDEQQEEPTEPAITGGWMEFETLDAADGVMKKYYYDFVSETLQEAHPKLPLRDRVHGNMPQADPHVFEQADHLHKLSMMKKLDELEIMCFHAWWTERTQQTTKKSLVHIYFSIPTKHFQVVLEDTENVFTISHIVNHTNGKVLECWDLYVGARIMILGRLTTLMQASMLTSQWLDMHHKALQKQKEQLQTELLKYDMHDCHGRKALKRIDCANPHRSAPGTSLRQLRNDIDDLKHKLSKYRPDVTRRICGSA
;
A
#
# COMPACT_ATOMS: atom_id res chain seq x y z
N MET A 1 16.16 -19.39 -31.36
CA MET A 1 15.33 -19.07 -30.18
C MET A 1 16.25 -18.39 -29.20
N GLU A 2 16.26 -17.06 -29.23
CA GLU A 2 17.13 -16.23 -28.40
C GLU A 2 16.65 -16.26 -26.95
N PRO A 3 17.56 -16.37 -25.97
CA PRO A 3 17.18 -16.36 -24.57
C PRO A 3 16.83 -14.93 -24.13
N SER A 4 15.60 -14.81 -23.64
CA SER A 4 15.27 -14.26 -22.31
C SER A 4 15.81 -12.88 -21.94
N ALA A 5 14.86 -11.94 -21.80
CA ALA A 5 14.93 -10.67 -21.08
C ALA A 5 16.17 -10.45 -20.20
N ASN A 6 16.98 -9.45 -20.57
CA ASN A 6 17.99 -8.83 -19.71
C ASN A 6 17.39 -8.46 -18.36
N CYS A 7 17.59 -9.32 -17.35
CA CYS A 7 17.29 -9.00 -15.96
C CYS A 7 18.37 -8.00 -15.51
N LYS A 8 18.09 -6.70 -15.60
CA LYS A 8 19.00 -5.67 -15.08
C LYS A 8 19.12 -5.87 -13.56
N THR A 9 20.27 -6.35 -13.11
CA THR A 9 20.57 -6.43 -11.68
C THR A 9 20.73 -5.01 -11.14
N LEU A 10 19.87 -4.64 -10.20
CA LEU A 10 19.88 -3.34 -9.56
C LEU A 10 21.17 -3.18 -8.76
N SER A 11 21.87 -2.07 -8.93
CA SER A 11 23.08 -1.70 -8.20
C SER A 11 22.83 -0.51 -7.26
N PRO A 12 23.66 -0.29 -6.23
CA PRO A 12 23.60 0.91 -5.40
C PRO A 12 23.70 2.21 -6.23
N HIS A 13 24.45 2.18 -7.34
CA HIS A 13 24.58 3.30 -8.25
C HIS A 13 23.24 3.70 -8.88
N ASP A 14 22.39 2.74 -9.22
CA ASP A 14 21.04 3.03 -9.75
C ASP A 14 20.18 3.79 -8.74
N ILE A 15 20.35 3.52 -7.45
CA ILE A 15 19.66 4.25 -6.37
C ILE A 15 20.18 5.69 -6.26
N TYR A 16 21.49 5.91 -6.37
CA TYR A 16 22.07 7.26 -6.38
C TYR A 16 21.56 8.09 -7.57
N ILE A 17 21.42 7.48 -8.75
CA ILE A 17 20.85 8.15 -9.94
C ILE A 17 19.40 8.60 -9.66
N GLN A 18 18.58 7.73 -9.05
CA GLN A 18 17.21 8.13 -8.68
C GLN A 18 17.20 9.20 -7.59
N ALA A 19 18.10 9.12 -6.61
CA ALA A 19 18.22 10.10 -5.54
C ALA A 19 18.54 11.50 -6.12
N GLU A 20 19.48 11.59 -7.06
CA GLU A 20 19.79 12.85 -7.77
C GLU A 20 18.57 13.36 -8.55
N ARG A 21 17.91 12.47 -9.30
CA ARG A 21 16.72 12.79 -10.10
C ARG A 21 15.59 13.41 -9.26
N PHE A 22 15.34 12.85 -8.07
CA PHE A 22 14.29 13.33 -7.17
C PHE A 22 14.77 14.35 -6.12
N ARG A 23 16.05 14.72 -6.13
CA ARG A 23 16.69 15.61 -5.14
C ARG A 23 16.46 15.11 -3.71
N VAL A 24 16.80 13.84 -3.49
CA VAL A 24 16.75 13.16 -2.19
C VAL A 24 18.17 13.02 -1.66
N ASP A 25 18.38 13.41 -0.40
CA ASP A 25 19.64 13.21 0.30
C ASP A 25 19.54 11.89 1.10
N LEU A 26 20.17 10.82 0.61
CA LEU A 26 20.09 9.49 1.20
C LEU A 26 20.62 9.43 2.64
N THR A 27 21.53 10.34 3.01
CA THR A 27 22.10 10.41 4.36
C THR A 27 21.10 10.99 5.37
N LYS A 28 20.28 11.95 4.94
CA LYS A 28 19.29 12.64 5.80
C LYS A 28 17.90 12.03 5.70
N GLU A 29 17.57 11.45 4.55
CA GLU A 29 16.27 10.90 4.22
C GLU A 29 16.35 9.41 3.86
N PRO A 30 16.97 8.55 4.71
CA PRO A 30 17.10 7.12 4.41
C PRO A 30 15.75 6.40 4.35
N TYR A 31 14.67 7.01 4.84
CA TYR A 31 13.31 6.48 4.70
C TYR A 31 12.75 6.53 3.28
N LEU A 32 13.36 7.30 2.38
CA LEU A 32 12.96 7.36 0.96
C LEU A 32 13.64 6.28 0.10
N ILE A 33 14.66 5.60 0.61
CA ILE A 33 15.41 4.54 -0.07
C ILE A 33 14.50 3.49 -0.74
N PRO A 34 13.50 2.88 -0.06
CA PRO A 34 12.63 1.90 -0.71
C PRO A 34 11.81 2.46 -1.88
N LEU A 35 11.42 3.74 -1.81
CA LEU A 35 10.67 4.39 -2.88
C LEU A 35 11.57 4.67 -4.10
N LEU A 36 12.84 4.98 -3.86
CA LEU A 36 13.84 5.12 -4.93
C LEU A 36 14.17 3.79 -5.59
N LYS A 37 14.19 2.69 -4.82
CA LYS A 37 14.29 1.32 -5.37
C LYS A 37 13.12 0.99 -6.27
N GLU A 38 11.89 1.29 -5.84
CA GLU A 38 10.70 1.10 -6.68
C GLU A 38 10.77 1.94 -7.97
N ALA A 39 11.19 3.20 -7.86
CA ALA A 39 11.37 4.07 -9.02
C ALA A 39 12.42 3.51 -10.01
N ALA A 40 13.54 2.98 -9.51
CA ALA A 40 14.58 2.36 -10.34
C ALA A 40 14.11 1.10 -11.06
N LEU A 41 13.25 0.31 -10.42
CA LEU A 41 12.71 -0.94 -10.95
C LEU A 41 11.45 -0.75 -11.80
N THR A 42 10.87 0.45 -11.83
CA THR A 42 9.62 0.71 -12.54
C THR A 42 9.85 0.62 -14.06
N PRO A 43 9.19 -0.32 -14.76
CA PRO A 43 9.30 -0.40 -16.22
C PRO A 43 8.55 0.75 -16.89
N LEU A 44 8.93 1.04 -18.14
CA LEU A 44 8.20 1.96 -18.98
C LEU A 44 6.77 1.45 -19.23
N PRO A 45 5.74 2.34 -19.20
CA PRO A 45 4.39 1.95 -19.54
C PRO A 45 4.29 1.41 -20.98
N PRO A 46 3.26 0.62 -21.31
CA PRO A 46 3.03 0.17 -22.68
C PRO A 46 2.99 1.36 -23.65
N ASN A 47 3.69 1.24 -24.77
CA ASN A 47 3.84 2.27 -25.82
C ASN A 47 4.76 3.46 -25.47
N TRP A 48 5.58 3.35 -24.43
CA TRP A 48 6.66 4.31 -24.16
C TRP A 48 8.02 3.70 -24.50
N THR A 49 8.81 4.44 -25.28
CA THR A 49 10.16 4.06 -25.69
C THR A 49 11.18 5.08 -25.17
N GLU A 50 12.36 4.59 -24.79
CA GLU A 50 13.49 5.44 -24.40
C GLU A 50 14.25 5.86 -25.67
N LEU A 51 14.33 7.16 -25.91
CA LEU A 51 15.17 7.75 -26.94
C LEU A 51 16.57 7.96 -26.35
N ILE A 52 17.53 7.16 -26.82
CA ILE A 52 18.94 7.37 -26.54
C ILE A 52 19.43 8.45 -27.51
N HIS A 53 20.03 9.53 -26.98
CA HIS A 53 20.74 10.48 -27.82
C HIS A 53 22.05 9.81 -28.24
N GLU A 54 22.15 9.40 -29.51
CA GLU A 54 23.46 9.21 -30.12
C GLU A 54 24.13 10.58 -30.13
N SER A 55 25.19 10.72 -29.35
CA SER A 55 26.02 11.92 -29.33
C SER A 55 26.79 12.01 -30.65
N ASP A 56 26.32 12.89 -31.54
CA ASP A 56 27.06 13.67 -32.54
C ASP A 56 28.36 13.07 -33.11
N GLU A 57 28.24 12.11 -34.04
CA GLU A 57 29.17 12.05 -35.18
C GLU A 57 28.59 12.88 -36.33
N SER A 58 28.82 14.19 -36.34
CA SER A 58 29.03 14.99 -37.58
C SER A 58 29.14 16.50 -37.32
N GLY A 59 30.33 17.05 -37.58
CA GLY A 59 30.44 18.31 -38.35
C GLY A 59 30.85 19.59 -37.62
N ALA A 60 32.13 19.94 -37.80
CA ALA A 60 32.63 21.29 -38.14
C ALA A 60 32.64 22.40 -37.06
N GLY A 61 33.78 22.50 -36.38
CA GLY A 61 34.67 23.67 -36.43
C GLY A 61 34.16 25.02 -35.93
N GLU A 62 34.65 25.45 -34.77
CA GLU A 62 35.32 26.75 -34.62
C GLU A 62 36.17 26.76 -33.35
N GLN A 63 37.46 27.07 -33.52
CA GLN A 63 38.43 27.26 -32.44
C GLN A 63 38.07 28.54 -31.67
N ARG A 64 37.83 28.41 -30.36
CA ARG A 64 38.08 29.49 -29.41
C ARG A 64 38.84 28.93 -28.23
N GLU A 65 40.10 29.30 -28.17
CA GLU A 65 40.94 29.25 -26.98
C GLU A 65 40.36 30.26 -26.00
N ASP A 66 39.91 29.80 -24.83
CA ASP A 66 40.06 30.50 -23.55
C ASP A 66 39.80 29.48 -22.43
N ALA A 67 40.82 29.30 -21.59
CA ALA A 67 40.88 28.32 -20.55
C ALA A 67 40.09 28.79 -19.31
N GLU A 68 39.00 28.08 -18.99
CA GLU A 68 38.42 28.10 -17.65
C GLU A 68 38.13 26.68 -17.15
N GLU A 69 38.36 26.54 -15.85
CA GLU A 69 38.56 25.35 -15.04
C GLU A 69 37.31 24.44 -15.02
N PHE A 70 37.36 23.34 -15.76
CA PHE A 70 36.28 22.37 -15.91
C PHE A 70 36.19 21.46 -14.67
N THR A 71 35.33 21.79 -13.70
CA THR A 71 34.80 20.78 -12.78
C THR A 71 34.01 19.76 -13.61
N GLN A 72 34.51 18.52 -13.71
CA GLN A 72 33.83 17.39 -14.32
C GLN A 72 32.56 17.02 -13.52
N ARG A 73 31.48 17.77 -13.72
CA ARG A 73 30.13 17.23 -13.55
C ARG A 73 29.87 16.39 -14.78
N GLN A 74 29.91 15.07 -14.65
CA GLN A 74 29.44 14.17 -15.71
C GLN A 74 27.95 14.46 -15.90
N GLU A 75 27.61 15.28 -16.88
CA GLU A 75 26.24 15.43 -17.33
C GLU A 75 25.81 14.10 -17.93
N HIS A 76 25.06 13.31 -17.16
CA HIS A 76 24.49 12.06 -17.66
C HIS A 76 23.63 12.35 -18.91
N PRO A 77 23.67 11.49 -19.94
CA PRO A 77 22.87 11.69 -21.14
C PRO A 77 21.40 11.82 -20.74
N LYS A 78 20.79 12.95 -21.09
CA LYS A 78 19.37 13.21 -20.80
C LYS A 78 18.52 12.18 -21.54
N LYS A 79 18.07 11.16 -20.82
CA LYS A 79 17.15 10.15 -21.31
C LYS A 79 15.82 10.83 -21.64
N ARG A 80 15.40 10.77 -22.90
CA ARG A 80 14.09 11.26 -23.34
C ARG A 80 13.17 10.08 -23.57
N TYR A 81 11.90 10.26 -23.31
CA TYR A 81 10.89 9.22 -23.43
C TYR A 81 9.85 9.66 -24.44
N ARG A 82 9.50 8.78 -25.39
CA ARG A 82 8.48 9.05 -26.40
C ARG A 82 7.33 8.08 -26.23
N ASN A 83 6.11 8.59 -26.32
CA ASN A 83 4.92 7.77 -26.45
C ASN A 83 4.63 7.51 -27.94
N ASP A 84 4.61 6.25 -28.33
CA ASP A 84 4.45 5.83 -29.73
C ASP A 84 3.04 6.07 -30.28
N LEU A 85 2.02 6.17 -29.40
CA LEU A 85 0.64 6.42 -29.79
C LEU A 85 0.31 7.91 -29.92
N THR A 86 0.82 8.74 -29.01
CA THR A 86 0.51 10.18 -28.97
C THR A 86 1.60 11.05 -29.59
N ASN A 87 2.76 10.46 -29.91
CA ASN A 87 4.00 11.18 -30.27
C ASN A 87 4.47 12.20 -29.22
N GLU A 88 3.98 12.09 -27.99
CA GLU A 88 4.39 12.95 -26.90
C GLU A 88 5.81 12.59 -26.46
N VAL A 89 6.70 13.59 -26.36
CA VAL A 89 8.07 13.41 -25.88
C VAL A 89 8.21 14.12 -24.54
N GLN A 90 8.74 13.42 -23.54
CA GLN A 90 9.00 13.95 -22.21
C GLN A 90 10.43 13.63 -21.77
N ASP A 91 11.04 14.53 -21.03
CA ASP A 91 12.40 14.35 -20.49
C ASP A 91 12.41 13.57 -19.16
N MET A 92 11.23 13.14 -18.71
CA MET A 92 10.99 12.48 -17.43
C MET A 92 10.20 11.19 -17.67
N HIS A 93 10.39 10.19 -16.81
CA HIS A 93 9.69 8.93 -16.90
C HIS A 93 8.22 9.18 -16.54
N PRO A 94 7.24 8.56 -17.23
CA PRO A 94 5.82 8.84 -16.99
C PRO A 94 5.38 8.64 -15.54
N ALA A 95 6.01 7.70 -14.83
CA ALA A 95 5.77 7.42 -13.43
C ALA A 95 6.43 8.41 -12.45
N ASP A 96 7.31 9.31 -12.91
CA ASP A 96 8.02 10.25 -12.01
C ASP A 96 7.07 11.16 -11.25
N LYS A 97 5.94 11.54 -11.85
CA LYS A 97 4.90 12.34 -11.17
C LYS A 97 4.32 11.61 -9.96
N TYR A 98 4.19 10.29 -10.05
CA TYR A 98 3.73 9.46 -8.94
C TYR A 98 4.76 9.46 -7.81
N PHE A 99 6.03 9.15 -8.12
CA PHE A 99 7.11 9.10 -7.14
C PHE A 99 7.38 10.46 -6.49
N ALA A 100 7.39 11.54 -7.27
CA ALA A 100 7.57 12.89 -6.74
C ALA A 100 6.45 13.31 -5.77
N ARG A 101 5.21 12.83 -5.97
CA ARG A 101 4.11 13.06 -5.03
C ARG A 101 4.28 12.23 -3.76
N GLN A 102 4.63 10.95 -3.89
CA GLN A 102 4.87 10.07 -2.74
C GLN A 102 6.03 10.58 -1.87
N ILE A 103 7.13 11.05 -2.47
CA ILE A 103 8.25 11.69 -1.75
C ILE A 103 7.78 12.90 -0.95
N LYS A 104 6.92 13.75 -1.53
CA LYS A 104 6.37 14.92 -0.83
C LYS A 104 5.47 14.55 0.35
N GLU A 105 4.70 13.46 0.21
CA GLU A 105 3.82 12.95 1.26
C GLU A 105 4.64 12.38 2.42
N LEU A 106 5.63 11.52 2.14
CA LEU A 106 6.53 10.97 3.17
C LEU A 106 7.35 12.07 3.88
N ARG A 107 7.80 13.10 3.15
CA ARG A 107 8.45 14.28 3.76
C ARG A 107 7.51 15.09 4.67
N ARG A 108 6.20 15.05 4.43
CA ARG A 108 5.22 15.71 5.30
C ARG A 108 5.00 14.87 6.55
N GLU A 109 4.79 13.57 6.40
CA GLU A 109 4.61 12.63 7.51
C GLU A 109 5.82 12.64 8.45
N ALA A 110 7.05 12.59 7.92
CA ALA A 110 8.27 12.69 8.72
C ALA A 110 8.41 14.01 9.49
N ARG A 111 7.82 15.12 9.02
CA ARG A 111 7.80 16.40 9.75
C ARG A 111 6.74 16.41 10.85
N ASP A 112 5.60 15.78 10.61
CA ASP A 112 4.50 15.68 11.57
C ASP A 112 4.91 14.74 12.72
N GLU A 113 5.60 13.63 12.43
CA GLU A 113 6.15 12.70 13.42
C GLU A 113 7.24 13.32 14.31
N GLN A 114 8.02 14.28 13.80
CA GLN A 114 9.03 15.00 14.61
C GLN A 114 8.42 15.97 15.62
N GLN A 115 7.12 16.27 15.54
CA GLN A 115 6.41 17.09 16.52
C GLN A 115 5.76 16.27 17.65
N GLU A 116 5.64 14.95 17.50
CA GLU A 116 5.16 14.05 18.53
C GLU A 116 6.33 13.34 19.23
N GLU A 117 6.26 13.17 20.56
CA GLU A 117 7.33 12.55 21.36
C GLU A 117 7.70 11.15 20.82
N PRO A 118 8.97 10.86 20.50
CA PRO A 118 9.37 9.64 19.82
C PRO A 118 9.24 8.43 20.75
N THR A 119 8.33 7.50 20.42
CA THR A 119 8.07 6.28 21.22
C THR A 119 9.02 5.12 20.86
N GLU A 120 9.76 5.20 19.75
CA GLU A 120 10.73 4.17 19.32
C GLU A 120 12.04 4.79 18.82
N PRO A 121 13.19 4.12 19.00
CA PRO A 121 14.47 4.63 18.50
C PRO A 121 14.42 4.71 16.98
N ALA A 122 14.55 5.94 16.45
CA ALA A 122 14.62 6.21 15.02
C ALA A 122 15.64 5.27 14.36
N ILE A 123 15.14 4.31 13.57
CA ILE A 123 15.95 3.31 12.87
C ILE A 123 16.97 4.06 12.00
N THR A 124 18.22 4.11 12.45
CA THR A 124 19.23 5.07 11.96
C THR A 124 20.00 4.53 10.74
N GLY A 125 19.69 3.31 10.27
CA GLY A 125 20.39 2.67 9.15
C GLY A 125 19.66 2.80 7.82
N GLY A 126 20.42 2.99 6.73
CA GLY A 126 19.96 2.98 5.34
C GLY A 126 20.32 1.67 4.62
N TRP A 127 20.25 0.54 5.33
CA TRP A 127 20.65 -0.76 4.80
C TRP A 127 19.68 -1.29 3.73
N MET A 128 20.22 -1.78 2.62
CA MET A 128 19.47 -2.37 1.50
C MET A 128 20.19 -3.61 0.95
N GLU A 129 19.43 -4.61 0.52
CA GLU A 129 19.94 -5.82 -0.14
C GLU A 129 20.11 -5.63 -1.66
N PHE A 130 21.24 -6.11 -2.18
CA PHE A 130 21.61 -6.16 -3.58
C PHE A 130 22.10 -7.55 -3.99
N GLU A 131 22.03 -7.84 -5.28
CA GLU A 131 22.48 -9.10 -5.87
C GLU A 131 23.53 -8.81 -6.95
N THR A 132 24.64 -9.54 -6.92
CA THR A 132 25.69 -9.47 -7.94
C THR A 132 25.98 -10.87 -8.47
N LEU A 133 26.35 -10.97 -9.74
CA LEU A 133 26.81 -12.22 -10.34
C LEU A 133 28.29 -12.40 -10.02
N ASP A 134 28.65 -13.51 -9.37
CA ASP A 134 30.05 -13.84 -9.17
C ASP A 134 30.69 -14.26 -10.50
N ALA A 135 31.73 -13.53 -10.91
CA ALA A 135 32.45 -13.75 -12.16
C ALA A 135 33.17 -15.12 -12.22
N ALA A 136 33.40 -15.77 -11.07
CA ALA A 136 34.07 -17.07 -11.00
C ALA A 136 33.12 -18.26 -11.23
N ASP A 137 31.93 -18.23 -10.64
CA ASP A 137 31.03 -19.40 -10.56
C ASP A 137 29.66 -19.19 -11.22
N GLY A 138 29.35 -17.97 -11.70
CA GLY A 138 28.03 -17.64 -12.26
C GLY A 138 26.88 -17.69 -11.25
N VAL A 139 27.20 -17.80 -9.95
CA VAL A 139 26.24 -17.84 -8.84
C VAL A 139 25.93 -16.42 -8.39
N MET A 140 24.64 -16.12 -8.20
CA MET A 140 24.17 -14.86 -7.62
C MET A 140 24.59 -14.78 -6.14
N LYS A 141 25.42 -13.80 -5.80
CA LYS A 141 25.81 -13.47 -4.43
C LYS A 141 25.03 -12.24 -3.94
N LYS A 142 24.48 -12.36 -2.74
CA LYS A 142 23.81 -11.26 -2.05
C LYS A 142 24.84 -10.43 -1.28
N TYR A 143 24.67 -9.12 -1.30
CA TYR A 143 25.42 -8.19 -0.47
C TYR A 143 24.51 -7.06 0.02
N TYR A 144 24.91 -6.43 1.11
CA TYR A 144 24.15 -5.37 1.77
C TYR A 144 24.94 -4.07 1.69
N TYR A 145 24.26 -2.98 1.37
CA TYR A 145 24.86 -1.66 1.29
C TYR A 145 24.10 -0.69 2.19
N ASP A 146 24.83 0.08 2.99
CA ASP A 146 24.26 1.15 3.80
C ASP A 146 24.47 2.50 3.11
N PHE A 147 23.38 3.14 2.71
CA PHE A 147 23.44 4.45 2.08
C PHE A 147 23.74 5.61 3.04
N VAL A 148 23.70 5.37 4.36
CA VAL A 148 24.04 6.39 5.37
C VAL A 148 25.54 6.39 5.67
N SER A 149 26.12 5.21 5.89
CA SER A 149 27.56 5.06 6.15
C SER A 149 28.41 4.77 4.91
N GLU A 150 27.78 4.57 3.75
CA GLU A 150 28.40 4.18 2.48
C GLU A 150 29.23 2.88 2.57
N THR A 151 28.85 1.99 3.50
CA THR A 151 29.57 0.73 3.75
C THR A 151 28.90 -0.46 3.06
N LEU A 152 29.74 -1.33 2.49
CA LEU A 152 29.34 -2.61 1.90
C LEU A 152 29.63 -3.75 2.86
N GLN A 153 28.68 -4.67 3.04
CA GLN A 153 28.84 -5.88 3.84
C GLN A 153 28.27 -7.09 3.11
N GLU A 154 28.98 -8.22 3.15
CA GLU A 154 28.48 -9.50 2.62
C GLU A 154 27.53 -10.19 3.61
N ALA A 155 27.75 -10.00 4.90
CA ALA A 155 26.90 -10.54 5.96
C ALA A 155 25.69 -9.64 6.22
N HIS A 156 24.53 -10.26 6.53
CA HIS A 156 23.30 -9.53 6.83
C HIS A 156 23.50 -8.59 8.03
N PRO A 157 23.15 -7.29 7.91
CA PRO A 157 23.32 -6.34 8.99
C PRO A 157 22.44 -6.68 10.19
N LYS A 158 22.90 -6.33 11.40
CA LYS A 158 22.11 -6.51 12.64
C LYS A 158 20.94 -5.53 12.76
N LEU A 159 20.88 -4.53 11.87
CA LEU A 159 19.83 -3.54 11.77
C LEU A 159 18.82 -3.95 10.67
N PRO A 160 17.54 -3.56 10.81
CA PRO A 160 16.51 -3.92 9.83
C PRO A 160 16.79 -3.29 8.46
N LEU A 161 16.59 -4.08 7.40
CA LEU A 161 16.72 -3.65 6.00
C LEU A 161 15.54 -2.77 5.59
N ARG A 162 15.79 -1.74 4.78
CA ARG A 162 14.78 -0.80 4.26
C ARG A 162 14.24 -1.19 2.87
N ASP A 163 14.13 -2.49 2.60
CA ASP A 163 13.73 -3.01 1.28
C ASP A 163 12.24 -2.82 0.93
N ARG A 164 11.41 -2.21 1.79
CA ARG A 164 9.96 -2.10 1.59
C ARG A 164 9.41 -0.71 1.91
N VAL A 165 8.60 -0.17 0.99
CA VAL A 165 7.87 1.11 1.11
C VAL A 165 6.72 1.03 2.13
N HIS A 166 6.31 -0.18 2.50
CA HIS A 166 5.25 -0.41 3.49
C HIS A 166 5.89 -0.99 4.76
N GLY A 167 5.96 -0.15 5.79
CA GLY A 167 6.72 -0.42 7.02
C GLY A 167 6.55 -1.83 7.56
N ASN A 168 7.66 -2.43 7.99
CA ASN A 168 7.78 -3.69 8.76
C ASN A 168 6.58 -4.65 8.66
N MET A 169 6.12 -4.95 7.45
CA MET A 169 5.12 -5.98 7.24
C MET A 169 5.85 -7.31 7.34
N PRO A 170 5.53 -8.17 8.33
CA PRO A 170 6.17 -9.48 8.44
C PRO A 170 5.99 -10.20 7.11
N GLN A 171 7.10 -10.77 6.61
CA GLN A 171 7.08 -11.59 5.40
C GLN A 171 6.04 -12.70 5.62
N ALA A 172 5.04 -12.78 4.72
CA ALA A 172 4.02 -13.80 4.81
C ALA A 172 4.70 -15.16 4.74
N ASP A 173 4.51 -16.00 5.76
CA ASP A 173 4.79 -17.42 5.60
C ASP A 173 3.76 -17.96 4.58
N PRO A 174 4.19 -18.55 3.44
CA PRO A 174 3.28 -19.11 2.45
C PRO A 174 2.27 -20.11 3.04
N HIS A 175 2.61 -20.75 4.16
CA HIS A 175 1.77 -21.75 4.82
C HIS A 175 0.58 -21.15 5.60
N VAL A 176 0.54 -19.84 5.84
CA VAL A 176 -0.56 -19.17 6.59
C VAL A 176 -1.92 -19.47 5.94
N PHE A 177 -1.96 -19.61 4.62
CA PHE A 177 -3.22 -19.82 3.90
C PHE A 177 -3.51 -21.29 3.54
N GLU A 178 -2.60 -22.23 3.78
CA GLU A 178 -2.80 -23.65 3.43
C GLU A 178 -4.03 -24.25 4.10
N GLN A 179 -4.33 -23.79 5.32
CA GLN A 179 -5.46 -24.27 6.10
C GLN A 179 -6.69 -23.35 6.01
N ALA A 180 -6.59 -22.22 5.31
CA ALA A 180 -7.64 -21.21 5.27
C ALA A 180 -8.94 -21.74 4.64
N ASP A 181 -8.83 -22.46 3.52
CA ASP A 181 -9.99 -23.05 2.85
C ASP A 181 -10.69 -24.11 3.72
N HIS A 182 -9.91 -24.94 4.43
CA HIS A 182 -10.45 -25.90 5.39
C HIS A 182 -11.13 -25.23 6.59
N LEU A 183 -10.53 -24.16 7.13
CA LEU A 183 -11.09 -23.40 8.24
C LEU A 183 -12.42 -22.75 7.85
N HIS A 184 -12.50 -22.15 6.66
CA HIS A 184 -13.71 -21.44 6.22
C HIS A 184 -14.83 -22.35 5.70
N LYS A 185 -14.57 -23.67 5.57
CA LYS A 185 -15.61 -24.70 5.41
C LYS A 185 -16.32 -25.03 6.73
N LEU A 186 -15.76 -24.64 7.88
CA LEU A 186 -16.39 -24.86 9.18
C LEU A 186 -17.54 -23.87 9.41
N SER A 187 -18.61 -24.35 10.04
CA SER A 187 -19.79 -23.53 10.36
C SER A 187 -19.70 -22.80 11.70
N MET A 188 -18.81 -23.23 12.59
CA MET A 188 -18.64 -22.68 13.94
C MET A 188 -17.19 -22.77 14.42
N MET A 189 -16.77 -21.76 15.20
CA MET A 189 -15.46 -21.70 15.86
C MET A 189 -15.66 -21.30 17.33
N LYS A 190 -14.97 -21.95 18.27
CA LYS A 190 -15.21 -21.78 19.71
C LYS A 190 -14.84 -20.37 20.22
N LYS A 191 -13.84 -19.75 19.60
CA LYS A 191 -13.37 -18.40 19.92
C LYS A 191 -13.31 -17.60 18.63
N LEU A 192 -14.37 -16.83 18.38
CA LEU A 192 -14.47 -15.96 17.20
C LEU A 192 -13.44 -14.82 17.26
N ASP A 193 -13.08 -14.33 18.45
CA ASP A 193 -12.07 -13.27 18.61
C ASP A 193 -10.69 -13.66 18.10
N GLU A 194 -10.38 -14.96 18.06
CA GLU A 194 -9.10 -15.52 17.58
C GLU A 194 -9.15 -15.85 16.08
N LEU A 195 -10.12 -15.33 15.33
CA LEU A 195 -10.15 -15.53 13.88
C LEU A 195 -8.94 -14.83 13.25
N GLU A 196 -8.07 -15.60 12.60
CA GLU A 196 -6.86 -15.08 11.97
C GLU A 196 -7.07 -14.74 10.49
N ILE A 197 -8.00 -15.42 9.82
CA ILE A 197 -8.23 -15.29 8.38
C ILE A 197 -9.70 -14.97 8.13
N MET A 198 -9.94 -13.99 7.25
CA MET A 198 -11.25 -13.65 6.75
C MET A 198 -11.38 -14.16 5.32
N CYS A 199 -12.54 -14.71 4.95
CA CYS A 199 -12.83 -15.20 3.61
C CYS A 199 -14.04 -14.49 3.01
N PHE A 200 -13.86 -13.97 1.80
CA PHE A 200 -14.87 -13.32 1.00
C PHE A 200 -14.98 -13.98 -0.36
N HIS A 201 -16.18 -13.92 -0.93
CA HIS A 201 -16.51 -14.41 -2.25
C HIS A 201 -16.93 -13.24 -3.11
N ALA A 202 -16.36 -13.18 -4.31
CA ALA A 202 -16.67 -12.17 -5.30
C ALA A 202 -16.79 -12.82 -6.67
N TRP A 203 -17.44 -12.12 -7.60
CA TRP A 203 -17.43 -12.51 -9.00
C TRP A 203 -17.50 -11.28 -9.88
N TRP A 204 -16.92 -11.39 -11.07
CA TRP A 204 -17.09 -10.40 -12.13
C TRP A 204 -17.42 -11.12 -13.44
N THR A 205 -17.99 -10.37 -14.38
CA THR A 205 -18.24 -10.85 -15.73
C THR A 205 -17.21 -10.27 -16.69
N GLU A 206 -16.49 -11.16 -17.35
CA GLU A 206 -15.52 -10.83 -18.39
C GLU A 206 -16.18 -10.98 -19.75
N ARG A 207 -16.13 -9.92 -20.56
CA ARG A 207 -16.61 -9.93 -21.95
C ARG A 207 -15.43 -10.20 -22.86
N THR A 208 -15.35 -11.41 -23.39
CA THR A 208 -14.47 -11.76 -24.51
C THR A 208 -15.26 -11.55 -25.81
N GLN A 209 -14.57 -11.34 -26.94
CA GLN A 209 -15.19 -11.06 -28.25
C GLN A 209 -16.28 -12.06 -28.68
N GLN A 210 -16.29 -13.27 -28.11
CA GLN A 210 -17.24 -14.33 -28.47
C GLN A 210 -18.13 -14.80 -27.30
N THR A 211 -17.77 -14.53 -26.03
CA THR A 211 -18.50 -15.06 -24.86
C THR A 211 -18.41 -14.12 -23.66
N THR A 212 -19.47 -14.11 -22.84
CA THR A 212 -19.45 -13.55 -21.50
C THR A 212 -19.11 -14.67 -20.51
N LYS A 213 -17.95 -14.60 -19.86
CA LYS A 213 -17.55 -15.55 -18.82
C LYS A 213 -17.73 -14.92 -17.44
N LYS A 214 -18.37 -15.62 -16.51
CA LYS A 214 -18.41 -15.22 -15.10
C LYS A 214 -17.22 -15.86 -14.41
N SER A 215 -16.33 -15.04 -13.84
CA SER A 215 -15.21 -15.52 -13.05
C SER A 215 -15.53 -15.33 -11.57
N LEU A 216 -15.47 -16.44 -10.84
CA LEU A 216 -15.65 -16.49 -9.40
C LEU A 216 -14.29 -16.45 -8.70
N VAL A 217 -14.23 -15.72 -7.60
CA VAL A 217 -12.99 -15.47 -6.86
C VAL A 217 -13.23 -15.56 -5.36
N HIS A 218 -12.36 -16.30 -4.71
CA HIS A 218 -12.24 -16.38 -3.25
C HIS A 218 -11.08 -15.52 -2.80
N ILE A 219 -11.34 -14.71 -1.78
CA ILE A 219 -10.40 -13.72 -1.27
C ILE A 219 -10.21 -14.02 0.21
N TYR A 220 -9.00 -14.44 0.56
CA TYR A 220 -8.57 -14.65 1.93
C TYR A 220 -7.75 -13.45 2.40
N PHE A 221 -8.04 -12.94 3.58
CA PHE A 221 -7.30 -11.86 4.20
C PHE A 221 -6.80 -12.31 5.57
N SER A 222 -5.48 -12.28 5.77
CA SER A 222 -4.86 -12.58 7.07
C SER A 222 -4.87 -11.32 7.93
N ILE A 223 -5.59 -11.34 9.05
CA ILE A 223 -5.63 -10.25 10.03
C ILE A 223 -4.24 -9.94 10.61
N PRO A 224 -3.44 -10.92 11.08
CA PRO A 224 -2.15 -10.62 11.71
C PRO A 224 -1.12 -10.09 10.72
N THR A 225 -1.08 -10.64 9.51
CA THR A 225 -0.05 -10.31 8.51
C THR A 225 -0.49 -9.26 7.49
N LYS A 226 -1.79 -8.95 7.42
CA LYS A 226 -2.45 -8.05 6.47
C LYS A 226 -2.26 -8.43 4.99
N HIS A 227 -1.83 -9.66 4.70
CA HIS A 227 -1.70 -10.17 3.34
C HIS A 227 -3.03 -10.68 2.80
N PHE A 228 -3.18 -10.64 1.49
CA PHE A 228 -4.30 -11.18 0.76
C PHE A 228 -3.87 -12.41 -0.04
N GLN A 229 -4.72 -13.42 -0.09
CA GLN A 229 -4.60 -14.51 -1.04
C GLN A 229 -5.87 -14.57 -1.88
N VAL A 230 -5.69 -14.57 -3.20
CA VAL A 230 -6.77 -14.54 -4.17
C VAL A 230 -6.72 -15.82 -4.99
N VAL A 231 -7.80 -16.60 -4.92
CA VAL A 231 -7.97 -17.85 -5.64
C VAL A 231 -9.08 -17.65 -6.66
N LEU A 232 -8.77 -17.83 -7.94
CA LEU A 232 -9.79 -17.83 -9.00
C LEU A 232 -10.31 -19.25 -9.19
N GLU A 233 -11.62 -19.43 -9.25
CA GLU A 233 -12.22 -20.77 -9.44
C GLU A 233 -11.92 -21.34 -10.84
N ASP A 234 -11.73 -20.46 -11.82
CA ASP A 234 -11.46 -20.79 -13.22
C ASP A 234 -10.03 -21.26 -13.50
N THR A 235 -9.09 -21.04 -12.57
CA THR A 235 -7.66 -21.33 -12.76
C THR A 235 -7.06 -21.84 -11.46
N GLU A 236 -6.19 -22.84 -11.52
CA GLU A 236 -5.46 -23.34 -10.33
C GLU A 236 -4.43 -22.34 -9.76
N ASN A 237 -4.35 -21.13 -10.34
CA ASN A 237 -3.43 -20.09 -9.92
C ASN A 237 -3.92 -19.42 -8.63
N VAL A 238 -3.05 -19.44 -7.62
CA VAL A 238 -3.22 -18.75 -6.35
C VAL A 238 -2.32 -17.52 -6.31
N PHE A 239 -2.89 -16.34 -6.12
CA PHE A 239 -2.15 -15.08 -6.07
C PHE A 239 -2.04 -14.57 -4.65
N THR A 240 -0.82 -14.49 -4.12
CA THR A 240 -0.55 -13.85 -2.83
C THR A 240 -0.19 -12.39 -3.08
N ILE A 241 -1.03 -11.49 -2.56
CA ILE A 241 -0.88 -10.04 -2.70
C ILE A 241 -0.50 -9.48 -1.33
N SER A 242 0.61 -8.75 -1.26
CA SER A 242 1.14 -8.29 0.02
C SER A 242 0.26 -7.24 0.70
N HIS A 243 -0.37 -6.37 -0.09
CA HIS A 243 -1.29 -5.36 0.38
C HIS A 243 -2.17 -4.89 -0.77
N ILE A 244 -3.36 -4.41 -0.45
CA ILE A 244 -4.25 -3.76 -1.42
C ILE A 244 -4.48 -2.34 -0.93
N VAL A 245 -4.33 -1.37 -1.83
CA VAL A 245 -4.59 0.04 -1.54
C VAL A 245 -6.02 0.39 -1.93
N ASN A 246 -6.69 1.16 -1.09
CA ASN A 246 -8.02 1.67 -1.39
C ASN A 246 -7.94 2.78 -2.45
N HIS A 247 -8.67 2.59 -3.54
CA HIS A 247 -8.73 3.51 -4.67
C HIS A 247 -9.23 4.93 -4.33
N THR A 248 -9.96 5.11 -3.23
CA THR A 248 -10.54 6.41 -2.84
C THR A 248 -9.64 7.23 -1.93
N ASN A 249 -8.94 6.61 -0.98
CA ASN A 249 -8.19 7.30 0.06
C ASN A 249 -6.67 7.03 0.02
N GLY A 250 -6.20 6.14 -0.87
CA GLY A 250 -4.79 5.80 -1.01
C GLY A 250 -4.17 5.03 0.16
N LYS A 251 -4.97 4.61 1.15
CA LYS A 251 -4.49 3.86 2.31
C LYS A 251 -4.56 2.36 2.07
N VAL A 252 -3.64 1.62 2.69
CA VAL A 252 -3.67 0.15 2.70
C VAL A 252 -4.95 -0.33 3.39
N LEU A 253 -5.64 -1.28 2.76
CA LEU A 253 -6.84 -1.91 3.29
C LEU A 253 -6.49 -2.77 4.51
N GLU A 254 -7.31 -2.65 5.54
CA GLU A 254 -7.24 -3.49 6.74
C GLU A 254 -8.56 -4.24 6.92
N CYS A 255 -8.64 -5.15 7.90
CA CYS A 255 -9.87 -5.89 8.23
C CYS A 255 -11.09 -4.98 8.43
N TRP A 256 -10.88 -3.76 8.93
CA TRP A 256 -11.95 -2.77 9.19
C TRP A 256 -12.60 -2.20 7.92
N ASP A 257 -11.91 -2.32 6.77
CA ASP A 257 -12.39 -1.89 5.46
C ASP A 257 -13.12 -3.00 4.70
N LEU A 258 -12.99 -4.25 5.14
CA LEU A 258 -13.51 -5.41 4.44
C LEU A 258 -14.92 -5.75 4.95
N TYR A 259 -15.92 -5.57 4.08
CA TYR A 259 -17.31 -5.91 4.37
C TYR A 259 -18.04 -6.30 3.09
N VAL A 260 -19.18 -6.98 3.24
CA VAL A 260 -20.02 -7.35 2.10
C VAL A 260 -20.58 -6.09 1.42
N GLY A 261 -20.23 -5.90 0.16
CA GLY A 261 -20.51 -4.70 -0.64
C GLY A 261 -19.32 -3.75 -0.79
N ALA A 262 -18.20 -3.98 -0.10
CA ALA A 262 -16.98 -3.19 -0.26
C ALA A 262 -16.38 -3.39 -1.65
N ARG A 263 -15.80 -2.33 -2.23
CA ARG A 263 -15.16 -2.34 -3.55
C ARG A 263 -13.65 -2.25 -3.38
N ILE A 264 -12.93 -3.29 -3.78
CA ILE A 264 -11.48 -3.40 -3.62
C ILE A 264 -10.80 -3.68 -4.96
N MET A 265 -9.57 -3.18 -5.12
CA MET A 265 -8.80 -3.36 -6.35
C MET A 265 -8.02 -4.68 -6.26
N ILE A 266 -8.34 -5.64 -7.13
CA ILE A 266 -7.69 -6.96 -7.19
C ILE A 266 -7.18 -7.17 -8.60
N LEU A 267 -5.87 -7.40 -8.76
CA LEU A 267 -5.23 -7.66 -10.06
C LEU A 267 -5.62 -6.63 -11.14
N GLY A 268 -5.68 -5.35 -10.75
CA GLY A 268 -6.05 -4.24 -11.64
C GLY A 268 -7.56 -4.07 -11.90
N ARG A 269 -8.42 -4.88 -11.27
CA ARG A 269 -9.88 -4.81 -11.42
C ARG A 269 -10.56 -4.35 -10.14
N LEU A 270 -11.55 -3.47 -10.27
CA LEU A 270 -12.37 -3.02 -9.13
C LEU A 270 -13.47 -4.04 -8.84
N THR A 271 -13.23 -4.87 -7.84
CA THR A 271 -14.06 -6.02 -7.48
C THR A 271 -14.90 -5.72 -6.25
N THR A 272 -16.19 -6.01 -6.32
CA THR A 272 -17.10 -5.88 -5.16
C THR A 272 -17.12 -7.20 -4.39
N LEU A 273 -16.91 -7.16 -3.08
CA LEU A 273 -17.07 -8.30 -2.18
C LEU A 273 -18.55 -8.61 -2.07
N MET A 274 -19.00 -9.76 -2.57
CA MET A 274 -20.43 -10.06 -2.68
C MET A 274 -20.96 -10.86 -1.51
N GLN A 275 -20.14 -11.77 -0.98
CA GLN A 275 -20.48 -12.62 0.16
C GLN A 275 -19.27 -12.79 1.06
N ALA A 276 -19.51 -13.14 2.32
CA ALA A 276 -18.49 -13.50 3.29
C ALA A 276 -18.72 -14.95 3.75
N SER A 277 -17.66 -15.63 4.17
CA SER A 277 -17.82 -16.92 4.85
C SER A 277 -18.63 -16.75 6.14
N MET A 278 -19.24 -17.83 6.62
CA MET A 278 -20.05 -17.80 7.85
C MET A 278 -19.24 -17.25 9.04
N LEU A 279 -18.02 -17.74 9.23
CA LEU A 279 -17.13 -17.29 10.30
C LEU A 279 -16.78 -15.80 10.17
N THR A 280 -16.48 -15.35 8.95
CA THR A 280 -16.18 -13.93 8.68
C THR A 280 -17.39 -13.04 8.96
N SER A 281 -18.59 -13.48 8.58
CA SER A 281 -19.83 -12.74 8.89
C SER A 281 -20.06 -12.64 10.40
N GLN A 282 -19.92 -13.74 11.13
CA GLN A 282 -20.07 -13.75 12.59
C GLN A 282 -19.05 -12.84 13.28
N TRP A 283 -17.80 -12.86 12.82
CA TRP A 283 -16.75 -11.97 13.30
C TRP A 283 -17.10 -10.50 13.06
N LEU A 284 -17.51 -10.15 11.84
CA LEU A 284 -17.94 -8.79 11.49
C LEU A 284 -19.12 -8.33 12.35
N ASP A 285 -20.13 -9.19 12.55
CA ASP A 285 -21.31 -8.87 13.35
C ASP A 285 -20.97 -8.65 14.83
N MET A 286 -20.04 -9.45 15.37
CA MET A 286 -19.56 -9.32 16.75
C MET A 286 -18.86 -7.98 16.97
N HIS A 287 -17.90 -7.64 16.10
CA HIS A 287 -17.19 -6.35 16.16
C HIS A 287 -18.11 -5.16 15.89
N HIS A 288 -19.06 -5.31 14.97
CA HIS A 288 -20.08 -4.31 14.71
C HIS A 288 -20.91 -4.02 15.97
N LYS A 289 -21.42 -5.04 16.64
CA LYS A 289 -22.21 -4.90 17.88
C LYS A 289 -21.40 -4.24 18.99
N ALA A 290 -20.14 -4.62 19.16
CA ALA A 290 -19.26 -4.05 20.18
C ALA A 290 -19.03 -2.54 19.95
N LEU A 291 -18.67 -2.16 18.72
CA LEU A 291 -18.47 -0.76 18.34
C LEU A 291 -19.77 0.04 18.41
N GLN A 292 -20.89 -0.54 17.97
CA GLN A 292 -22.20 0.10 18.02
C GLN A 292 -22.64 0.41 19.46
N LYS A 293 -22.43 -0.53 20.38
CA LYS A 293 -22.66 -0.30 21.82
C LYS A 293 -21.82 0.85 22.36
N GLN A 294 -20.53 0.91 21.99
CA GLN A 294 -19.65 2.01 22.39
C GLN A 294 -20.13 3.36 21.82
N LYS A 295 -20.53 3.39 20.54
CA LYS A 295 -21.11 4.58 19.89
C LYS A 295 -22.36 5.07 20.62
N GLU A 296 -23.29 4.18 20.95
CA GLU A 296 -24.53 4.51 21.65
C GLU A 296 -24.28 5.06 23.06
N GLN A 297 -23.31 4.50 23.79
CA GLN A 297 -22.89 5.02 25.11
C GLN A 297 -22.34 6.44 24.99
N LEU A 298 -21.45 6.70 24.02
CA LEU A 298 -20.90 8.03 23.78
C LEU A 298 -21.97 9.05 23.38
N GLN A 299 -22.91 8.66 22.51
CA GLN A 299 -24.04 9.50 22.11
C GLN A 299 -24.95 9.84 23.29
N THR A 300 -25.26 8.86 24.14
CA THR A 300 -26.10 9.07 25.33
C THR A 300 -25.47 10.05 26.32
N GLU A 301 -24.15 9.97 26.51
CA GLU A 301 -23.42 10.92 27.35
C GLU A 301 -23.34 12.30 26.71
N LEU A 302 -23.13 12.39 25.39
CA LEU A 302 -23.04 13.67 24.68
C LEU A 302 -24.38 14.42 24.69
N LEU A 303 -25.50 13.70 24.55
CA LEU A 303 -26.86 14.27 24.62
C LEU A 303 -27.14 15.06 25.91
N LYS A 304 -26.42 14.79 27.01
CA LYS A 304 -26.56 15.54 28.27
C LYS A 304 -26.06 16.98 28.16
N TYR A 305 -25.16 17.25 27.21
CA TYR A 305 -24.52 18.55 27.02
C TYR A 305 -25.11 19.32 25.82
N ASP A 306 -25.73 18.63 24.86
CA ASP A 306 -26.40 19.23 23.70
C ASP A 306 -27.76 19.89 24.03
N MET A 307 -27.96 20.38 25.25
CA MET A 307 -29.18 21.06 25.67
C MET A 307 -29.48 22.35 24.89
N HIS A 308 -28.54 22.86 24.10
CA HIS A 308 -28.72 24.07 23.27
C HIS A 308 -29.27 23.82 21.85
N ASP A 309 -29.37 22.57 21.37
CA ASP A 309 -29.84 22.26 20.00
C ASP A 309 -31.27 21.70 19.94
N CYS A 310 -32.07 21.93 20.99
CA CYS A 310 -33.44 21.38 21.07
C CYS A 310 -34.52 22.12 20.25
N HIS A 311 -34.16 23.08 19.39
CA HIS A 311 -35.08 23.73 18.46
C HIS A 311 -34.58 23.69 17.01
N GLY A 312 -34.34 22.50 16.47
CA GLY A 312 -33.95 22.41 15.06
C GLY A 312 -33.96 21.01 14.49
N ARG A 313 -35.15 20.55 14.07
CA ARG A 313 -35.35 19.38 13.19
C ARG A 313 -35.03 18.04 13.84
N LYS A 314 -36.04 17.48 14.53
CA LYS A 314 -36.23 16.03 14.51
C LYS A 314 -36.46 15.64 13.05
N ALA A 315 -35.39 15.29 12.34
CA ALA A 315 -35.52 14.66 11.03
C ALA A 315 -36.38 13.42 11.25
N LEU A 316 -37.57 13.41 10.64
CA LEU A 316 -38.40 12.22 10.54
C LEU A 316 -37.47 11.11 10.03
N LYS A 317 -37.10 10.16 10.89
CA LYS A 317 -36.57 8.88 10.43
C LYS A 317 -37.70 8.27 9.62
N ARG A 318 -37.63 8.45 8.30
CA ARG A 318 -38.49 7.75 7.36
C ARG A 318 -38.29 6.28 7.68
N ILE A 319 -39.36 5.62 8.14
CA ILE A 319 -39.36 4.18 8.32
C ILE A 319 -39.26 3.63 6.90
N ASP A 320 -38.04 3.38 6.45
CA ASP A 320 -37.82 2.65 5.21
C ASP A 320 -38.37 1.25 5.48
N CYS A 321 -39.50 0.94 4.85
CA CYS A 321 -40.06 -0.39 4.85
C CYS A 321 -38.94 -1.35 4.44
N ALA A 322 -38.51 -2.21 5.37
CA ALA A 322 -37.46 -3.18 5.14
C ALA A 322 -37.83 -3.99 3.89
N ASN A 323 -37.09 -3.81 2.80
CA ASN A 323 -37.26 -4.64 1.62
C ASN A 323 -36.69 -6.02 1.98
N PRO A 324 -37.52 -7.07 2.16
CA PRO A 324 -37.07 -8.35 2.69
C PRO A 324 -36.12 -9.11 1.73
N HIS A 325 -35.98 -8.62 0.49
CA HIS A 325 -35.05 -9.15 -0.51
C HIS A 325 -33.77 -8.32 -0.66
N ARG A 326 -33.64 -7.18 0.04
CA ARG A 326 -32.40 -6.42 0.07
C ARG A 326 -31.62 -6.91 1.29
N SER A 327 -30.65 -7.79 1.08
CA SER A 327 -29.63 -8.05 2.09
C SER A 327 -29.10 -6.71 2.57
N ALA A 328 -29.11 -6.49 3.89
CA ALA A 328 -28.57 -5.27 4.46
C ALA A 328 -27.14 -5.10 3.92
N PRO A 329 -26.79 -3.94 3.33
CA PRO A 329 -25.41 -3.72 2.93
C PRO A 329 -24.52 -3.92 4.16
N GLY A 330 -23.40 -4.63 3.99
CA GLY A 330 -22.42 -4.75 5.06
C GLY A 330 -22.01 -3.35 5.52
N THR A 331 -21.88 -3.15 6.83
CA THR A 331 -21.47 -1.86 7.39
C THR A 331 -19.96 -1.80 7.47
N SER A 332 -19.37 -0.71 6.99
CA SER A 332 -17.93 -0.47 7.16
C SER A 332 -17.60 -0.27 8.64
N LEU A 333 -16.81 -1.17 9.21
CA LEU A 333 -16.33 -1.04 10.59
C LEU A 333 -15.39 0.16 10.73
N ARG A 334 -14.61 0.50 9.70
CA ARG A 334 -13.78 1.72 9.70
C ARG A 334 -14.62 2.98 9.83
N GLN A 335 -15.72 3.09 9.09
CA GLN A 335 -16.61 4.24 9.22
C GLN A 335 -17.17 4.35 10.64
N LEU A 336 -17.57 3.22 11.23
CA LEU A 336 -18.06 3.17 12.61
C LEU A 336 -17.00 3.59 13.64
N ARG A 337 -15.74 3.17 13.44
CA ARG A 337 -14.60 3.60 14.27
C ARG A 337 -14.34 5.10 14.14
N ASN A 338 -14.34 5.64 12.93
CA ASN A 338 -14.17 7.08 12.70
C ASN A 338 -15.29 7.89 13.38
N ASP A 339 -16.55 7.46 13.25
CA ASP A 339 -17.68 8.08 13.96
C ASP A 339 -17.48 8.08 15.48
N ILE A 340 -16.99 6.96 16.03
CA ILE A 340 -16.68 6.82 17.45
C ILE A 340 -15.55 7.77 17.85
N ASP A 341 -14.51 7.90 17.05
CA ASP A 341 -13.39 8.79 17.34
C ASP A 341 -13.79 10.27 17.28
N ASP A 342 -14.67 10.64 16.34
CA ASP A 342 -15.28 11.97 16.30
C ASP A 342 -16.14 12.25 17.55
N LEU A 343 -16.93 11.26 17.98
CA LEU A 343 -17.73 11.36 19.20
C LEU A 343 -16.85 11.46 20.45
N LYS A 344 -15.76 10.69 20.52
CA LYS A 344 -14.76 10.79 21.60
C LYS A 344 -14.15 12.18 21.64
N HIS A 345 -13.77 12.74 20.49
CA HIS A 345 -13.20 14.08 20.40
C HIS A 345 -14.20 15.17 20.80
N LYS A 346 -15.49 14.98 20.50
CA LYS A 346 -16.54 15.90 20.97
C LYS A 346 -16.77 15.78 22.47
N LEU A 347 -16.89 14.55 22.99
CA LEU A 347 -17.15 14.32 24.42
C LEU A 347 -15.95 14.72 25.29
N SER A 348 -14.71 14.55 24.81
CA SER A 348 -13.50 14.94 25.55
C SER A 348 -13.42 16.44 25.84
N LYS A 349 -14.04 17.29 25.01
CA LYS A 349 -14.16 18.73 25.25
C LYS A 349 -15.02 19.07 26.47
N TYR A 350 -16.03 18.24 26.75
CA TYR A 350 -16.95 18.45 27.87
C TYR A 350 -16.53 17.66 29.12
N ARG A 351 -16.16 16.37 28.97
CA ARG A 351 -15.74 15.48 30.05
C ARG A 351 -14.69 14.45 29.59
N PRO A 352 -13.38 14.74 29.73
CA PRO A 352 -12.33 13.81 29.34
C PRO A 352 -12.33 12.51 30.19
N ASP A 353 -12.72 12.57 31.46
CA ASP A 353 -12.69 11.40 32.37
C ASP A 353 -13.73 10.33 32.00
N VAL A 354 -14.90 10.76 31.52
CA VAL A 354 -15.96 9.84 31.07
C VAL A 354 -15.58 9.19 29.75
N THR A 355 -15.00 9.96 28.83
CA THR A 355 -14.44 9.42 27.57
C THR A 355 -13.38 8.36 27.88
N ARG A 356 -12.43 8.62 28.79
CA ARG A 356 -11.42 7.64 29.19
C ARG A 356 -12.02 6.37 29.78
N ARG A 357 -13.06 6.48 30.64
CA ARG A 357 -13.73 5.32 31.22
C ARG A 357 -14.42 4.46 30.17
N ILE A 358 -15.15 5.07 29.25
CA ILE A 358 -15.86 4.35 28.17
C ILE A 358 -14.86 3.70 27.21
N CYS A 359 -13.71 4.34 26.97
CA CYS A 359 -12.67 3.79 26.09
C CYS A 359 -11.80 2.73 26.76
N GLY A 360 -11.57 2.80 28.07
CA GLY A 360 -10.76 1.84 28.82
C GLY A 360 -11.52 0.60 29.33
N SER A 361 -12.81 0.46 28.97
CA SER A 361 -13.65 -0.68 29.36
C SER A 361 -13.77 -1.73 28.24
N ALA A 362 -12.87 -1.70 27.26
CA ALA A 362 -12.85 -2.62 26.11
C ALA A 362 -11.59 -3.51 26.17
#